data_AF-A0ABD1W3I7-F1
#
_entry.id   AF-A0ABD1W3I7-F1
#
_cell.length_a   1.000
_cell.length_b   1.000
_cell.length_c   1.000
_cell.angle_alpha   90.00
_cell.angle_beta   90.00
_cell.angle_gamma   90.00
#
_symmetry.space_group_name_H-M   'P 1'
#
loop_
_entity.id
_entity.type
_entity.pdbx_description
1 polymer ?
#
loop_
_entity_poly.entity_id
_entity_poly.type
_entity_poly.pdbx_seq_one_letter_code
_entity_poly.pdbx_strand_id
1 'polypeptide(L)'
;MDTAQDPGIISLYNSIIRDPDYLEGPKDQLFFETPLHRAASEGHTRLALEMLRLKPSLGKKLNLDGLSPLDMALRNERTATVKGLIRYDPNLIRVQGRGGITPLHYVVEMENIDLLIRFLLECPSSIKDLSVRQETAVHIAVRKQNFKAFKVLLGWIKRTDNTTMLRWRDDEGNTVLHLAAITNQPQACSFN
;
A
#
# COMPACT_ATOMS: atom_id res chain seq x y z
N MET A 1 -27.63 11.76 -3.32
CA MET A 1 -27.81 10.33 -3.64
C MET A 1 -27.77 9.59 -2.32
N ASP A 2 -28.92 9.07 -1.90
CA ASP A 2 -29.06 8.32 -0.65
C ASP A 2 -28.10 7.14 -0.62
N THR A 3 -27.20 7.10 0.36
CA THR A 3 -26.31 5.95 0.60
C THR A 3 -27.09 4.70 0.99
N ALA A 4 -28.36 4.85 1.38
CA ALA A 4 -29.29 3.77 1.73
C ALA A 4 -29.75 2.90 0.54
N GLN A 5 -29.49 3.29 -0.71
CA GLN A 5 -29.94 2.56 -1.91
C GLN A 5 -28.84 1.79 -2.65
N ASP A 6 -27.60 1.76 -2.17
CA ASP A 6 -26.55 0.94 -2.80
C ASP A 6 -26.85 -0.55 -2.56
N PRO A 7 -27.09 -1.37 -3.61
CA PRO A 7 -27.46 -2.78 -3.44
C PRO A 7 -26.42 -3.60 -2.68
N GLY A 8 -25.14 -3.25 -2.82
CA GLY A 8 -24.05 -3.91 -2.10
C GLY A 8 -24.11 -3.60 -0.61
N ILE A 9 -24.43 -2.37 -0.24
CA ILE A 9 -24.62 -1.97 1.17
C ILE A 9 -25.86 -2.66 1.76
N ILE A 10 -26.98 -2.70 1.03
CA ILE A 10 -28.18 -3.42 1.48
C ILE A 10 -27.87 -4.90 1.73
N SER A 11 -27.17 -5.54 0.79
CA SER A 11 -26.75 -6.94 0.94
C SER A 11 -25.82 -7.14 2.14
N LEU A 12 -24.89 -6.20 2.39
CA LEU A 12 -24.02 -6.24 3.58
C LEU A 12 -24.82 -6.26 4.88
N TYR A 13 -25.77 -5.34 5.06
CA TYR A 13 -26.58 -5.29 6.28
C TYR A 13 -27.44 -6.54 6.44
N ASN A 14 -27.99 -7.08 5.35
CA ASN A 14 -28.72 -8.36 5.39
C ASN A 14 -27.82 -9.53 5.85
N SER A 15 -26.55 -9.56 5.42
CA SER A 15 -25.58 -10.57 5.87
C SER A 15 -25.23 -10.39 7.36
N ILE A 16 -25.02 -9.16 7.82
CA ILE A 16 -24.74 -8.86 9.24
C ILE A 16 -25.91 -9.26 10.15
N ILE A 17 -27.16 -9.04 9.71
CA ILE A 17 -28.35 -9.44 10.46
C ILE A 17 -28.42 -10.96 10.61
N ARG A 18 -28.02 -11.71 9.59
CA ARG A 18 -28.01 -13.18 9.60
C ARG A 18 -26.84 -13.75 10.39
N ASP A 19 -25.69 -13.10 10.31
CA ASP A 19 -24.44 -13.50 10.96
C ASP A 19 -23.72 -12.23 11.49
N PRO A 20 -23.81 -11.96 12.81
CA PRO A 20 -23.15 -10.80 13.42
C PRO A 20 -21.64 -10.75 13.22
N ASP A 21 -20.99 -11.90 12.98
CA ASP A 21 -19.55 -12.03 12.79
C ASP A 21 -19.15 -12.03 11.30
N TYR A 22 -20.09 -11.81 10.36
CA TYR A 22 -19.87 -11.89 8.90
C TYR A 22 -18.64 -11.14 8.39
N LEU A 23 -18.32 -9.99 9.00
CA LEU A 23 -17.16 -9.17 8.64
C LEU A 23 -15.81 -9.78 9.09
N GLU A 24 -15.80 -10.58 10.14
CA GLU A 24 -14.62 -11.11 10.83
C GLU A 24 -14.30 -12.57 10.51
N GLY A 25 -15.10 -13.21 9.65
CA GLY A 25 -14.84 -14.57 9.19
C GLY A 25 -14.68 -15.60 10.32
N PRO A 26 -14.08 -16.75 10.04
CA PRO A 26 -13.90 -17.80 11.04
C PRO A 26 -12.97 -17.35 12.18
N LYS A 27 -13.45 -17.42 13.43
CA LYS A 27 -12.68 -17.00 14.64
C LYS A 27 -11.41 -17.81 14.87
N ASP A 28 -11.34 -19.03 14.33
CA ASP A 28 -10.20 -19.94 14.49
C ASP A 28 -9.08 -19.70 13.45
N GLN A 29 -9.28 -18.78 12.50
CA GLN A 29 -8.28 -18.46 11.47
C GLN A 29 -7.67 -17.08 11.68
N LEU A 30 -6.37 -17.04 11.93
CA LEU A 30 -5.63 -15.78 12.11
C LEU A 30 -5.53 -14.96 10.81
N PHE A 31 -5.46 -15.67 9.67
CA PHE A 31 -5.40 -15.11 8.32
C PHE A 31 -6.52 -15.72 7.47
N PHE A 32 -7.38 -14.88 6.92
CA PHE A 32 -8.45 -15.27 6.00
C PHE A 32 -8.83 -14.08 5.13
N GLU A 33 -9.51 -14.35 4.03
CA GLU A 33 -10.00 -13.30 3.14
C GLU A 33 -11.31 -12.70 3.68
N THR A 34 -11.23 -11.47 4.20
CA THR A 34 -12.41 -10.73 4.70
C THR A 34 -13.29 -10.23 3.54
N PRO A 35 -14.59 -9.94 3.77
CA PRO A 35 -15.44 -9.28 2.78
C PRO A 35 -14.83 -7.96 2.25
N LEU A 36 -14.04 -7.26 3.06
CA LEU A 36 -13.35 -6.03 2.64
C LEU A 36 -12.24 -6.29 1.62
N HIS A 37 -11.51 -7.42 1.70
CA HIS A 37 -10.54 -7.78 0.66
C HIS A 37 -11.22 -7.96 -0.69
N ARG A 38 -12.35 -8.68 -0.72
CA ARG A 38 -13.12 -8.91 -1.94
C ARG A 38 -13.68 -7.61 -2.50
N ALA A 39 -14.34 -6.80 -1.67
CA ALA A 39 -14.86 -5.49 -2.09
C ALA A 39 -13.76 -4.59 -2.66
N ALA A 40 -12.57 -4.59 -2.06
CA ALA A 40 -11.43 -3.82 -2.53
C ALA A 40 -10.86 -4.36 -3.85
N SER A 41 -10.73 -5.68 -3.98
CA SER A 41 -10.29 -6.39 -5.20
C SER A 41 -11.21 -6.13 -6.40
N GLU A 42 -12.52 -6.12 -6.15
CA GLU A 42 -13.55 -5.90 -7.18
C GLU A 42 -13.77 -4.42 -7.51
N GLY A 43 -13.26 -3.50 -6.69
CA GLY A 43 -13.40 -2.05 -6.90
C GLY A 43 -14.70 -1.45 -6.37
N HIS A 44 -15.41 -2.18 -5.48
CA HIS A 44 -16.65 -1.74 -4.83
C HIS A 44 -16.36 -0.67 -3.77
N THR A 45 -15.95 0.52 -4.21
CA THR A 45 -15.40 1.59 -3.36
C THR A 45 -16.34 2.00 -2.23
N ARG A 46 -17.64 2.19 -2.50
CA ARG A 46 -18.61 2.59 -1.47
C ARG A 46 -18.82 1.50 -0.42
N LEU A 47 -18.94 0.26 -0.87
CA LEU A 47 -19.06 -0.90 0.01
C LEU A 47 -17.83 -1.07 0.89
N ALA A 48 -16.62 -0.94 0.32
CA ALA A 48 -15.37 -1.03 1.06
C ALA A 48 -15.26 0.07 2.13
N LEU A 49 -15.63 1.31 1.80
CA LEU A 49 -15.66 2.42 2.76
C LEU A 49 -16.71 2.23 3.85
N GLU A 50 -17.87 1.67 3.52
CA GLU A 50 -18.91 1.35 4.51
C GLU A 50 -18.46 0.25 5.48
N MET A 51 -17.80 -0.80 4.98
CA MET A 51 -17.20 -1.84 5.82
C MET A 51 -16.13 -1.27 6.75
N LEU A 52 -15.27 -0.37 6.27
CA LEU A 52 -14.29 0.32 7.11
C LEU A 52 -14.96 1.22 8.16
N ARG A 53 -16.05 1.91 7.81
CA ARG A 53 -16.82 2.72 8.75
C ARG A 53 -17.38 1.88 9.88
N LEU A 54 -17.90 0.69 9.58
CA LEU A 54 -18.43 -0.23 10.57
C LEU A 54 -17.32 -0.86 11.42
N LYS A 55 -16.19 -1.23 10.79
CA LYS A 55 -15.07 -1.88 11.48
C LYS A 55 -13.71 -1.49 10.88
N PRO A 56 -13.08 -0.41 11.38
CA PRO A 56 -11.82 0.10 10.82
C PRO A 56 -10.66 -0.90 10.85
N SER A 57 -10.63 -1.82 11.82
CA SER A 57 -9.55 -2.80 11.95
C SER A 57 -9.44 -3.77 10.77
N LEU A 58 -10.51 -3.93 9.97
CA LEU A 58 -10.48 -4.75 8.76
C LEU A 58 -9.49 -4.22 7.71
N GLY A 59 -9.26 -2.90 7.67
CA GLY A 59 -8.34 -2.30 6.69
C GLY A 59 -6.89 -2.74 6.85
N LYS A 60 -6.51 -3.21 8.06
CA LYS A 60 -5.16 -3.66 8.39
C LYS A 60 -5.04 -5.19 8.44
N LYS A 61 -6.13 -5.93 8.25
CA LYS A 61 -6.09 -7.40 8.21
C LYS A 61 -5.40 -7.86 6.94
N LEU A 62 -4.62 -8.93 7.04
CA LEU A 62 -3.97 -9.57 5.92
C LEU A 62 -4.70 -10.86 5.57
N ASN A 63 -4.85 -11.14 4.27
CA ASN A 63 -5.32 -12.44 3.78
C ASN A 63 -4.19 -13.50 3.81
N LEU A 64 -4.47 -14.68 3.27
CA LEU A 64 -3.52 -15.81 3.22
C LEU A 64 -2.27 -15.54 2.37
N ASP A 65 -2.34 -14.60 1.42
CA ASP A 65 -1.18 -14.16 0.64
C ASP A 65 -0.32 -13.12 1.39
N GLY A 66 -0.76 -12.69 2.58
CA GLY A 66 -0.16 -11.61 3.34
C GLY A 66 -0.45 -10.23 2.74
N LEU A 67 -1.61 -10.07 2.08
CA LEU A 67 -2.01 -8.84 1.42
C LEU A 67 -3.18 -8.19 2.17
N SER A 68 -3.12 -6.87 2.34
CA SER A 68 -4.21 -6.07 2.90
C SER A 68 -5.30 -5.80 1.86
N PRO A 69 -6.48 -5.29 2.25
CA PRO A 69 -7.48 -4.83 1.28
C PRO A 69 -6.94 -3.73 0.36
N LEU A 70 -6.05 -2.85 0.84
CA LEU A 70 -5.42 -1.84 0.00
C LEU A 70 -4.52 -2.48 -1.07
N ASP A 71 -3.76 -3.52 -0.71
CA ASP A 71 -2.96 -4.28 -1.67
C ASP A 71 -3.81 -5.00 -2.71
N MET A 72 -4.98 -5.52 -2.32
CA MET A 72 -5.95 -6.11 -3.26
C MET A 72 -6.48 -5.10 -4.27
N ALA A 73 -6.79 -3.88 -3.83
CA ALA A 73 -7.19 -2.81 -4.74
C ALA A 73 -6.04 -2.39 -5.66
N LEU A 74 -4.79 -2.35 -5.16
CA LEU A 74 -3.60 -2.04 -5.97
C LEU A 74 -3.32 -3.11 -7.02
N ARG A 75 -3.33 -4.39 -6.64
CA ARG A 75 -3.07 -5.55 -7.51
C ARG A 75 -4.07 -5.66 -8.66
N ASN A 76 -5.31 -5.25 -8.43
CA ASN A 76 -6.39 -5.27 -9.43
C ASN A 76 -6.65 -3.89 -10.05
N GLU A 77 -5.74 -2.94 -9.88
CA GLU A 77 -5.78 -1.60 -10.50
C GLU A 77 -7.06 -0.80 -10.19
N ARG A 78 -7.68 -1.05 -9.03
CA ARG A 78 -8.93 -0.39 -8.57
C ARG A 78 -8.63 1.01 -8.04
N THR A 79 -8.16 1.90 -8.91
CA THR A 79 -7.63 3.23 -8.57
C THR A 79 -8.61 4.08 -7.75
N ALA A 80 -9.91 4.04 -8.05
CA ALA A 80 -10.92 4.76 -7.29
C ALA A 80 -11.02 4.24 -5.85
N THR A 81 -10.95 2.92 -5.67
CA THR A 81 -10.97 2.27 -4.36
C THR A 81 -9.69 2.55 -3.59
N VAL A 82 -8.52 2.43 -4.21
CA VAL A 82 -7.23 2.80 -3.62
C VAL A 82 -7.28 4.23 -3.07
N LYS A 83 -7.70 5.19 -3.92
CA LYS A 83 -7.82 6.61 -3.52
C LYS A 83 -8.85 6.81 -2.39
N GLY A 84 -9.95 6.07 -2.40
CA GLY A 84 -10.96 6.10 -1.34
C GLY A 84 -10.39 5.60 -0.01
N LEU A 85 -9.75 4.44 -0.02
CA LEU A 85 -9.19 3.80 1.18
C LEU A 85 -8.11 4.66 1.84
N ILE A 86 -7.14 5.18 1.07
CA ILE A 86 -6.05 6.01 1.64
C ILE A 86 -6.53 7.38 2.12
N ARG A 87 -7.60 7.94 1.53
CA ARG A 87 -8.23 9.17 2.04
C ARG A 87 -9.00 8.92 3.33
N TYR A 88 -9.57 7.73 3.48
CA TYR A 88 -10.30 7.34 4.67
C TYR A 88 -9.35 7.10 5.86
N ASP A 89 -8.28 6.32 5.64
CA ASP A 89 -7.20 6.12 6.62
C ASP A 89 -5.83 6.08 5.91
N PRO A 90 -5.05 7.17 5.95
CA PRO A 90 -3.71 7.19 5.37
C PRO A 90 -2.74 6.18 5.98
N ASN A 91 -2.99 5.69 7.21
CA ASN A 91 -2.12 4.68 7.84
C ASN A 91 -2.19 3.33 7.14
N LEU A 92 -3.20 3.09 6.29
CA LEU A 92 -3.27 1.88 5.47
C LEU A 92 -2.06 1.77 4.54
N ILE A 93 -1.46 2.89 4.11
CA ILE A 93 -0.24 2.91 3.28
C ILE A 93 0.97 2.27 3.98
N ARG A 94 0.96 2.24 5.32
CA ARG A 94 2.05 1.73 6.17
C ARG A 94 1.83 0.28 6.63
N VAL A 95 0.73 -0.35 6.23
CA VAL A 95 0.45 -1.75 6.59
C VAL A 95 1.50 -2.63 5.93
N GLN A 96 2.22 -3.40 6.74
CA GLN A 96 3.25 -4.32 6.27
C GLN A 96 2.61 -5.68 5.96
N GLY A 97 2.62 -6.03 4.68
CA GLY A 97 2.20 -7.34 4.20
C GLY A 97 3.33 -8.37 4.23
N ARG A 98 3.23 -9.36 3.34
CA ARG A 98 4.25 -10.40 3.14
C ARG A 98 5.63 -9.77 2.89
N GLY A 99 6.62 -10.20 3.68
CA GLY A 99 8.00 -9.69 3.57
C GLY A 99 8.15 -8.24 4.04
N GLY A 100 7.25 -7.72 4.88
CA GLY A 100 7.32 -6.34 5.35
C GLY A 100 7.05 -5.29 4.26
N ILE A 101 6.59 -5.73 3.08
CA ILE A 101 6.27 -4.85 1.96
C ILE A 101 5.06 -4.02 2.32
N THR A 102 5.19 -2.70 2.21
CA THR A 102 4.07 -1.77 2.38
C THR A 102 3.45 -1.43 1.02
N PRO A 103 2.20 -0.95 1.00
CA PRO A 103 1.58 -0.42 -0.21
C PRO A 103 2.44 0.62 -0.96
N LEU A 104 3.24 1.46 -0.26
CA LEU A 104 4.16 2.38 -0.93
C LEU A 104 5.24 1.62 -1.72
N HIS A 105 5.83 0.57 -1.15
CA HIS A 105 6.79 -0.29 -1.85
C HIS A 105 6.17 -0.91 -3.10
N TYR A 106 4.93 -1.38 -3.02
CA TYR A 106 4.22 -1.96 -4.15
C TYR A 106 3.99 -0.93 -5.27
N VAL A 107 3.54 0.28 -4.94
CA VAL A 107 3.28 1.34 -5.94
C VAL A 107 4.55 1.76 -6.69
N VAL A 108 5.73 1.64 -6.08
CA VAL A 108 7.01 1.86 -6.77
C VAL A 108 7.26 0.83 -7.88
N GLU A 109 6.74 -0.38 -7.75
CA GLU A 109 6.84 -1.40 -8.80
C GLU A 109 5.82 -1.18 -9.93
N MET A 110 4.82 -0.30 -9.72
CA MET A 110 3.83 0.06 -10.72
C MET A 110 4.31 1.22 -11.62
N GLU A 111 3.75 1.33 -12.82
CA GLU A 111 4.02 2.45 -13.73
C GLU A 111 3.23 3.72 -13.41
N ASN A 112 2.44 3.71 -12.33
CA ASN A 112 1.52 4.80 -11.96
C ASN A 112 2.18 5.82 -11.03
N ILE A 113 2.87 6.80 -11.63
CA ILE A 113 3.58 7.86 -10.91
C ILE A 113 2.65 8.79 -10.14
N ASP A 114 1.45 9.07 -10.67
CA ASP A 114 0.48 9.92 -9.97
C ASP A 114 -0.01 9.27 -8.67
N LEU A 115 -0.14 7.95 -8.67
CA LEU A 115 -0.49 7.20 -7.47
C LEU A 115 0.66 7.22 -6.44
N LEU A 116 1.91 7.11 -6.89
CA LEU A 116 3.08 7.25 -6.02
C LEU A 116 3.10 8.63 -5.34
N ILE A 117 2.93 9.69 -6.11
CA ILE A 117 2.87 11.06 -5.58
C ILE A 117 1.71 11.18 -4.58
N ARG A 118 0.55 10.59 -4.89
CA ARG A 118 -0.60 10.60 -3.99
C ARG A 118 -0.28 9.92 -2.67
N PHE A 119 0.38 8.76 -2.67
CA PHE A 119 0.73 8.03 -1.46
C PHE A 119 1.66 8.86 -0.56
N LEU A 120 2.66 9.51 -1.17
CA LEU A 120 3.59 10.37 -0.45
C LEU A 120 2.88 11.60 0.17
N LEU A 121 1.88 12.17 -0.51
CA LEU A 121 1.09 13.29 0.01
C LEU A 121 0.18 12.86 1.17
N GLU A 122 -0.50 11.71 1.05
CA GLU A 122 -1.42 11.24 2.10
C GLU A 122 -0.67 10.73 3.33
N CYS A 123 0.47 10.06 3.14
CA CYS A 123 1.26 9.52 4.23
C CYS A 123 2.77 9.82 4.03
N PRO A 124 3.24 11.04 4.31
CA PRO A 124 4.65 11.42 4.10
C PRO A 124 5.65 10.54 4.88
N SER A 125 5.25 10.03 6.04
CA SER A 125 6.08 9.15 6.87
C SER A 125 6.35 7.78 6.23
N SER A 126 5.49 7.34 5.30
CA SER A 126 5.64 6.03 4.61
C SER A 126 6.95 5.90 3.82
N ILE A 127 7.57 7.01 3.44
CA ILE A 127 8.88 6.99 2.77
C ILE A 127 9.93 6.23 3.58
N LYS A 128 9.84 6.29 4.93
CA LYS A 128 10.77 5.69 5.91
C LYS A 128 10.54 4.21 6.16
N ASP A 129 9.50 3.62 5.60
CA ASP A 129 9.19 2.23 5.88
C ASP A 129 10.21 1.30 5.24
N LEU A 130 10.48 0.20 5.95
CA LEU A 130 11.44 -0.81 5.56
C LEU A 130 10.74 -2.14 5.33
N SER A 131 11.15 -2.85 4.28
CA SER A 131 10.84 -4.27 4.11
C SER A 131 11.63 -5.12 5.12
N VAL A 132 11.35 -6.43 5.18
CA VAL A 132 12.20 -7.35 5.99
C VAL A 132 13.66 -7.39 5.53
N ARG A 133 13.93 -7.02 4.27
CA ARG A 133 15.28 -6.90 3.73
C ARG A 133 15.92 -5.52 4.00
N GLN A 134 15.33 -4.74 4.90
CA GLN A 134 15.75 -3.37 5.20
C GLN A 134 15.78 -2.43 3.99
N GLU A 135 15.01 -2.75 2.94
CA GLU A 135 14.89 -1.90 1.76
C GLU A 135 13.85 -0.81 2.01
N THR A 136 14.19 0.43 1.65
CA THR A 136 13.20 1.50 1.47
C THR A 136 12.57 1.44 0.07
N ALA A 137 11.50 2.19 -0.13
CA ALA A 137 10.90 2.43 -1.46
C ALA A 137 11.95 2.88 -2.51
N VAL A 138 13.00 3.61 -2.12
CA VAL A 138 14.07 4.05 -3.03
C VAL A 138 14.97 2.90 -3.46
N HIS A 139 15.32 2.00 -2.54
CA HIS A 139 16.09 0.79 -2.86
C HIS A 139 15.33 -0.05 -3.90
N ILE A 140 14.02 -0.24 -3.70
CA ILE A 140 13.18 -0.97 -4.65
C ILE A 140 13.14 -0.26 -6.01
N ALA A 141 12.99 1.07 -6.05
CA ALA A 141 12.96 1.82 -7.31
C ALA A 141 14.24 1.61 -8.14
N VAL A 142 15.41 1.65 -7.49
CA VAL A 142 16.70 1.40 -8.15
C VAL A 142 16.80 -0.07 -8.57
N ARG A 143 16.54 -1.02 -7.67
CA ARG A 143 16.62 -2.46 -7.97
C ARG A 143 15.74 -2.87 -9.15
N LYS A 144 14.56 -2.25 -9.29
CA LYS A 144 13.61 -2.49 -10.38
C LYS A 144 13.86 -1.64 -11.63
N GLN A 145 14.89 -0.79 -11.62
CA GLN A 145 15.19 0.16 -12.70
C GLN A 145 14.04 1.11 -13.01
N ASN A 146 13.15 1.37 -12.05
CA ASN A 146 12.04 2.32 -12.21
C ASN A 146 12.54 3.75 -11.96
N PHE A 147 13.19 4.30 -12.97
CA PHE A 147 13.82 5.62 -12.88
C PHE A 147 12.81 6.76 -12.65
N LYS A 148 11.58 6.62 -13.15
CA LYS A 148 10.52 7.60 -12.92
C LYS A 148 10.13 7.65 -11.44
N ALA A 149 9.89 6.49 -10.83
CA ALA A 149 9.61 6.40 -9.39
C ALA A 149 10.80 6.88 -8.56
N PHE A 150 12.02 6.48 -8.92
CA PHE A 150 13.25 6.94 -8.28
C PHE A 150 13.36 8.47 -8.24
N LYS A 151 13.13 9.15 -9.37
CA LYS A 151 13.16 10.62 -9.45
C LYS A 151 12.15 11.28 -8.52
N VAL A 152 10.93 10.74 -8.44
CA VAL A 152 9.88 11.26 -7.55
C VAL A 152 10.28 11.08 -6.09
N LEU A 153 10.71 9.88 -5.71
CA LEU A 153 11.14 9.57 -4.35
C LEU A 153 12.35 10.41 -3.92
N LEU A 154 13.37 10.53 -4.77
CA LEU A 154 14.55 11.35 -4.49
C LEU A 154 14.17 12.83 -4.33
N GLY A 155 13.32 13.34 -5.22
CA GLY A 155 12.81 14.70 -5.11
C GLY A 155 12.02 14.92 -3.82
N TRP A 156 11.21 13.95 -3.40
CA TRP A 156 10.48 14.00 -2.12
C TRP A 156 11.43 14.02 -0.92
N ILE A 157 12.43 13.13 -0.91
CA ILE A 157 13.44 13.02 0.14
C ILE A 157 14.21 14.33 0.30
N LYS A 158 14.64 14.95 -0.80
CA LYS A 158 15.35 16.24 -0.78
C LYS A 158 14.45 17.36 -0.22
N ARG A 159 13.17 17.41 -0.62
CA ARG A 159 12.22 18.44 -0.16
C ARG A 159 11.84 18.29 1.32
N THR A 160 11.89 17.08 1.87
CA THR A 160 11.47 16.78 3.24
C THR A 160 12.64 16.59 4.21
N ASP A 161 13.85 16.95 3.78
CA ASP A 161 15.10 16.80 4.54
C ASP A 161 15.35 15.39 5.12
N ASN A 162 14.99 14.36 4.35
CA ASN A 162 15.16 12.96 4.73
C ASN A 162 16.39 12.33 4.07
N THR A 163 17.38 13.13 3.70
CA THR A 163 18.56 12.71 2.91
C THR A 163 19.39 11.62 3.59
N THR A 164 19.35 11.55 4.92
CA THR A 164 20.01 10.50 5.72
C THR A 164 19.56 9.09 5.32
N MET A 165 18.34 8.94 4.80
CA MET A 165 17.81 7.65 4.34
C MET A 165 18.56 7.06 3.15
N LEU A 166 19.22 7.89 2.33
CA LEU A 166 20.03 7.41 1.21
C LEU A 166 21.29 6.66 1.66
N ARG A 167 21.65 6.78 2.95
CA ARG A 167 22.77 6.07 3.59
C ARG A 167 22.35 4.79 4.31
N TRP A 168 21.04 4.53 4.44
CA TRP A 168 20.57 3.28 5.01
C TRP A 168 20.99 2.12 4.12
N ARG A 169 21.21 0.97 4.75
CA ARG A 169 21.66 -0.25 4.09
C ARG A 169 20.53 -1.27 4.11
N ASP A 170 20.38 -2.00 3.02
CA ASP A 170 19.60 -3.22 2.99
C ASP A 170 20.27 -4.34 3.81
N ASP A 171 19.64 -5.51 3.87
CA ASP A 171 20.12 -6.69 4.57
C ASP A 171 21.44 -7.27 4.02
N GLU A 172 21.77 -6.95 2.75
CA GLU A 172 23.05 -7.26 2.11
C GLU A 172 24.14 -6.19 2.37
N GLY A 173 23.80 -5.10 3.06
CA GLY A 173 24.73 -4.02 3.37
C GLY A 173 24.85 -2.95 2.27
N ASN A 174 24.04 -3.02 1.22
CA ASN A 174 24.05 -2.09 0.10
C ASN A 174 23.23 -0.84 0.44
N THR A 175 23.79 0.33 0.12
CA THR A 175 22.99 1.57 0.04
C THR A 175 22.38 1.71 -1.35
N VAL A 176 21.45 2.66 -1.51
CA VAL A 176 20.90 3.05 -2.82
C VAL A 176 21.98 3.28 -3.88
N LEU A 177 23.12 3.89 -3.51
CA LEU A 177 24.23 4.15 -4.44
C LEU A 177 24.98 2.88 -4.83
N HIS A 178 25.15 1.93 -3.89
CA HIS A 178 25.74 0.62 -4.21
C HIS A 178 24.85 -0.10 -5.23
N LEU A 179 23.54 -0.12 -5.00
CA LEU A 179 22.57 -0.72 -5.94
C LEU A 179 22.59 -0.03 -7.31
N ALA A 180 22.70 1.30 -7.35
CA ALA A 180 22.79 2.05 -8.62
C ALA A 180 24.03 1.66 -9.43
N ALA A 181 25.18 1.46 -8.76
CA ALA A 181 26.41 1.01 -9.39
C ALA A 181 26.29 -0.44 -9.89
N ILE A 182 25.77 -1.36 -9.05
CA ILE A 182 25.61 -2.78 -9.39
C ILE A 182 24.65 -2.97 -10.56
N THR A 183 23.55 -2.23 -10.58
CA THR A 183 22.53 -2.32 -11.64
C THR A 183 22.91 -1.54 -12.91
N ASN A 184 24.13 -1.00 -12.98
CA ASN A 184 24.65 -0.20 -14.09
C ASN A 184 23.72 0.97 -14.47
N GLN A 185 23.27 1.73 -13.47
CA GLN A 185 22.40 2.90 -13.66
C GLN A 185 23.23 4.20 -13.52
N PRO A 186 23.89 4.68 -14.60
CA PRO A 186 24.71 5.88 -14.54
C PRO A 186 23.88 7.11 -14.13
N GLN A 187 22.61 7.11 -14.50
CA GLN A 187 21.67 8.15 -14.12
C GLN A 187 21.45 8.20 -12.61
N ALA A 188 21.39 7.05 -11.90
CA ALA A 188 21.25 7.01 -10.45
C ALA A 188 22.58 7.31 -9.71
N CYS A 189 23.73 7.05 -10.35
CA CYS A 189 25.07 7.35 -9.82
C CYS A 189 25.46 8.84 -9.89
N SER A 190 24.85 9.64 -10.79
CA SER A 190 25.23 11.04 -11.01
C SER A 190 24.63 12.05 -10.02
N PHE A 191 24.02 11.60 -8.92
CA PHE A 191 23.24 12.46 -8.01
C PHE A 191 23.96 12.88 -6.71
N ASN A 192 25.30 12.79 -6.67
CA ASN A 192 26.12 13.40 -5.61
C ASN A 192 26.00 14.93 -5.59
#